data_AF-A0A3D6D6B6-F1
#
_entry.id   AF-A0A3D6D6B6-F1
#
_cell.length_a   1.000
_cell.length_b   1.000
_cell.length_c   1.000
_cell.angle_alpha   90.00
_cell.angle_beta   90.00
_cell.angle_gamma   90.00
#
_symmetry.space_group_name_H-M   'P 1'
#
loop_
_entity.id
_entity.type
_entity.pdbx_description
1 polymer ?
#
loop_
_entity_poly.entity_id
_entity_poly.type
_entity_poly.pdbx_seq_one_letter_code
_entity_poly.pdbx_strand_id
1 'polypeptide(L)'
;MKILIPILIALLVMGCASGKTLLVQGAASTTGNANSDLVVVTFNVQDLYFAGKDRKRRMELIGHTLATLNPDVVGIQEAFIGKDRAVLQEQLKDSRLQNYACFDYGKVNSGLLILSAFPILETEFHEFTNKGKWYKIWQGDYWAGKGIAMTRLSILGGELEFYNTHAQASYHKEGESDEYGDVRMGQM
;
A
#
# COMPACT_ATOMS: atom_id res chain seq x y z
N MET A 1 22.42 -28.63 9.58
CA MET A 1 23.31 -27.75 8.77
C MET A 1 23.13 -26.33 9.27
N LYS A 2 24.24 -25.66 9.57
CA LYS A 2 24.35 -24.56 10.53
C LYS A 2 23.72 -23.24 10.05
N ILE A 3 23.03 -22.63 11.01
CA ILE A 3 22.58 -21.24 11.17
C ILE A 3 23.48 -20.23 10.43
N LEU A 4 22.93 -19.61 9.37
CA LEU A 4 23.47 -18.43 8.68
C LEU A 4 22.31 -17.59 8.16
N ILE A 5 21.52 -17.02 9.08
CA ILE A 5 20.44 -16.08 8.75
C ILE A 5 20.63 -14.66 9.35
N PRO A 6 21.47 -14.37 10.38
CA PRO A 6 21.43 -13.05 10.99
C PRO A 6 22.16 -11.95 10.18
N ILE A 7 22.85 -12.28 9.08
CA ILE A 7 23.66 -11.30 8.32
C ILE A 7 22.88 -10.66 7.17
N LEU A 8 21.80 -11.27 6.67
CA LEU A 8 21.12 -10.76 5.47
C LEU A 8 20.21 -9.55 5.73
N ILE A 9 19.78 -9.32 6.97
CA ILE A 9 18.90 -8.19 7.32
C ILE A 9 19.69 -6.86 7.34
N ALA A 10 21.00 -6.89 7.57
CA ALA A 10 21.83 -5.68 7.63
C ALA A 10 22.06 -5.00 6.27
N LEU A 11 21.71 -5.65 5.15
CA LEU A 11 21.92 -5.13 3.79
C LEU A 11 20.68 -4.53 3.12
N LEU A 12 19.51 -4.55 3.79
CA LEU A 12 18.27 -3.98 3.26
C LEU A 12 18.05 -2.50 3.62
N VAL A 13 19.01 -1.87 4.29
CA VAL A 13 19.04 -0.41 4.50
C VAL A 13 19.93 0.22 3.42
N MET A 14 19.56 0.07 2.15
CA MET A 14 19.94 1.06 1.15
C MET A 14 18.77 2.03 1.03
N GLY A 15 18.83 3.07 1.86
CA GLY A 15 17.92 4.20 1.78
C GLY A 15 18.04 4.85 0.40
N CYS A 16 16.93 4.85 -0.35
CA CYS A 16 16.66 5.99 -1.19
C CYS A 16 16.48 7.18 -0.24
N ALA A 17 17.30 8.21 -0.46
CA ALA A 17 17.38 9.40 0.36
C ALA A 17 15.99 9.98 0.67
N SER A 18 15.80 10.35 1.94
CA SER A 18 14.87 11.40 2.32
C SER A 18 15.05 12.58 1.37
N GLY A 19 14.02 12.87 0.59
CA GLY A 19 14.09 13.86 -0.48
C GLY A 19 12.71 14.19 -0.99
N LYS A 20 12.10 15.22 -0.38
CA LYS A 20 11.05 16.10 -0.92
C LYS A 20 10.05 15.44 -1.89
N THR A 21 8.84 15.18 -1.40
CA THR A 21 7.67 15.04 -2.28
C THR A 21 7.31 16.42 -2.85
N LEU A 22 7.75 16.68 -4.09
CA LEU A 22 7.39 17.78 -5.00
C LEU A 22 7.67 17.21 -6.40
N LEU A 23 6.87 17.25 -7.45
CA LEU A 23 5.64 17.94 -7.88
C LEU A 23 4.96 16.97 -8.86
N VAL A 24 3.63 17.00 -9.04
CA VAL A 24 3.05 16.71 -10.37
C VAL A 24 1.83 17.60 -10.63
N GLN A 25 1.93 18.37 -11.72
CA GLN A 25 0.87 19.15 -12.35
C GLN A 25 -0.19 18.24 -12.98
N GLY A 26 -1.46 18.61 -12.83
CA GLY A 26 -2.57 18.12 -13.66
C GLY A 26 -3.53 19.27 -13.93
N ALA A 27 -3.69 19.62 -15.21
CA ALA A 27 -4.59 20.67 -15.66
C ALA A 27 -6.04 20.38 -15.26
N ALA A 28 -6.76 21.44 -14.89
CA ALA A 28 -8.21 21.37 -14.67
C ALA A 28 -8.97 21.17 -15.99
N SER A 29 -10.18 20.59 -15.86
CA SER A 29 -11.25 20.39 -16.85
C SER A 29 -11.20 19.07 -17.64
N THR A 30 -12.27 18.30 -17.86
CA THR A 30 -13.70 18.41 -17.52
C THR A 30 -14.38 17.04 -17.78
N THR A 31 -15.60 16.87 -17.28
CA THR A 31 -16.59 15.80 -17.55
C THR A 31 -16.61 14.62 -16.56
N GLY A 32 -17.05 14.90 -15.33
CA GLY A 32 -17.60 13.88 -14.45
C GLY A 32 -19.10 13.72 -14.72
N ASN A 33 -19.50 12.53 -15.12
CA ASN A 33 -20.90 12.14 -15.30
C ASN A 33 -21.69 12.36 -13.99
N ALA A 34 -22.98 12.69 -14.09
CA ALA A 34 -23.90 12.90 -12.97
C ALA A 34 -24.25 11.62 -12.18
N ASN A 35 -23.37 10.62 -12.16
CA ASN A 35 -23.56 9.41 -11.38
C ASN A 35 -22.89 9.57 -10.02
N SER A 36 -23.66 9.44 -8.95
CA SER A 36 -23.28 9.66 -7.55
C SER A 36 -22.45 8.54 -6.93
N ASP A 37 -22.13 7.50 -7.70
CA ASP A 37 -21.56 6.27 -7.18
C ASP A 37 -20.02 6.34 -7.21
N LEU A 38 -19.41 6.17 -6.04
CA LEU A 38 -17.96 6.04 -5.88
C LEU A 38 -17.57 4.55 -5.97
N VAL A 39 -16.74 4.19 -6.94
CA VAL A 39 -16.22 2.82 -7.09
C VAL A 39 -14.86 2.70 -6.42
N VAL A 40 -14.81 1.96 -5.31
CA VAL A 40 -13.58 1.73 -4.54
C VAL A 40 -13.13 0.29 -4.65
N VAL A 41 -11.83 0.08 -4.87
CA VAL A 41 -11.20 -1.25 -4.78
C VAL A 41 -10.19 -1.26 -3.64
N THR A 42 -10.16 -2.35 -2.87
CA THR A 42 -9.07 -2.62 -1.94
C THR A 42 -8.47 -3.99 -2.25
N PHE A 43 -7.15 -4.08 -2.32
CA PHE A 43 -6.50 -5.35 -2.62
C PHE A 43 -5.08 -5.46 -2.05
N ASN A 44 -4.84 -6.53 -1.30
CA ASN A 44 -3.51 -6.92 -0.87
C ASN A 44 -2.81 -7.67 -2.01
N VAL A 45 -1.72 -7.10 -2.53
CA VAL A 45 -1.03 -7.61 -3.71
C VAL A 45 0.08 -8.60 -3.39
N GLN A 46 0.33 -8.91 -2.11
CA GLN A 46 1.35 -9.88 -1.68
C GLN A 46 2.72 -9.67 -2.38
N ASP A 47 3.15 -8.42 -2.56
CA ASP A 47 4.40 -8.08 -3.25
C ASP A 47 5.57 -8.13 -2.27
N LEU A 48 5.85 -9.35 -1.81
CA LEU A 48 6.83 -9.67 -0.77
C LEU A 48 8.20 -9.99 -1.34
N TYR A 49 9.27 -9.46 -0.73
CA TYR A 49 10.66 -9.66 -1.17
C TYR A 49 11.08 -11.14 -1.31
N PHE A 50 10.72 -11.97 -0.33
CA PHE A 50 11.20 -13.36 -0.25
C PHE A 50 10.09 -14.40 -0.47
N ALA A 51 8.84 -14.08 -0.13
CA ALA A 51 7.72 -15.01 -0.23
C ALA A 51 6.86 -14.80 -1.50
N GLY A 52 6.97 -13.64 -2.15
CA GLY A 52 6.17 -13.30 -3.31
C GLY A 52 6.67 -14.02 -4.57
N LYS A 53 5.81 -14.82 -5.18
CA LYS A 53 6.04 -15.53 -6.45
C LYS A 53 5.46 -14.74 -7.63
N ASP A 54 6.04 -14.93 -8.81
CA ASP A 54 5.54 -14.39 -10.10
C ASP A 54 5.17 -12.90 -10.08
N ARG A 55 5.87 -12.10 -9.27
CA ARG A 55 5.40 -10.75 -8.88
C ARG A 55 5.17 -9.82 -10.06
N LYS A 56 6.10 -9.78 -11.02
CA LYS A 56 5.93 -9.02 -12.27
C LYS A 56 4.64 -9.41 -13.00
N ARG A 57 4.43 -10.72 -13.22
CA ARG A 57 3.24 -11.21 -13.92
C ARG A 57 1.95 -10.91 -13.17
N ARG A 58 1.97 -11.02 -11.84
CA ARG A 58 0.82 -10.68 -10.99
C ARG A 58 0.52 -9.18 -11.06
N MET A 59 1.52 -8.31 -10.96
CA MET A 59 1.35 -6.86 -11.09
C MET A 59 0.82 -6.47 -12.48
N GLU A 60 1.28 -7.12 -13.54
CA GLU A 60 0.73 -6.93 -14.89
C GLU A 60 -0.77 -7.25 -14.94
N LEU A 61 -1.16 -8.42 -14.41
CA LEU A 61 -2.56 -8.86 -14.38
C LEU A 61 -3.43 -7.97 -13.50
N ILE A 62 -2.93 -7.59 -12.32
CA ILE A 62 -3.62 -6.66 -11.41
C ILE A 62 -3.86 -5.33 -12.11
N GLY A 63 -2.85 -4.76 -12.78
CA GLY A 63 -3.00 -3.51 -13.53
C GLY A 63 -4.04 -3.62 -14.64
N HIS A 64 -3.98 -4.67 -15.45
CA HIS A 64 -4.99 -4.94 -16.49
C HIS A 64 -6.41 -5.06 -15.91
N THR A 65 -6.57 -5.80 -14.81
CA THR A 65 -7.86 -5.95 -14.13
C THR A 65 -8.37 -4.62 -13.60
N LEU A 66 -7.53 -3.81 -12.95
CA LEU A 66 -7.91 -2.49 -12.46
C LEU A 66 -8.29 -1.54 -13.61
N ALA A 67 -7.55 -1.54 -14.71
CA ALA A 67 -7.89 -0.75 -15.90
C ALA A 67 -9.25 -1.16 -16.49
N THR A 68 -9.56 -2.46 -16.49
CA THR A 68 -10.84 -2.99 -16.96
C THR A 68 -11.99 -2.67 -16.02
N LEU A 69 -11.78 -2.80 -14.70
CA LEU A 69 -12.77 -2.46 -13.67
C LEU A 69 -13.05 -0.95 -13.60
N ASN A 70 -12.08 -0.13 -14.01
CA ASN A 70 -12.18 1.32 -14.10
C ASN A 70 -12.67 2.00 -12.79
N PRO A 71 -12.07 1.69 -11.61
CA PRO A 71 -12.50 2.27 -10.33
C PRO A 71 -12.08 3.74 -10.18
N ASP A 72 -12.65 4.41 -9.20
CA ASP A 72 -12.31 5.79 -8.83
C ASP A 72 -11.11 5.88 -7.92
N VAL A 73 -11.05 5.01 -6.90
CA VAL A 73 -9.98 4.99 -5.90
C VAL A 73 -9.61 3.55 -5.57
N VAL A 74 -8.32 3.27 -5.45
CA VAL A 74 -7.79 1.94 -5.12
C VAL A 74 -6.84 2.04 -3.94
N GLY A 75 -7.14 1.28 -2.88
CA GLY A 75 -6.23 1.03 -1.76
C GLY A 75 -5.50 -0.29 -1.93
N ILE A 76 -4.17 -0.26 -2.05
CA ILE A 76 -3.34 -1.44 -2.19
C ILE A 76 -2.53 -1.67 -0.91
N GLN A 77 -2.46 -2.92 -0.46
CA GLN A 77 -1.61 -3.35 0.66
C GLN A 77 -0.50 -4.31 0.18
N GLU A 78 0.58 -4.39 0.94
CA GLU A 78 1.79 -5.19 0.65
C GLU A 78 2.49 -4.86 -0.68
N ALA A 79 2.36 -3.65 -1.21
CA ALA A 79 3.12 -3.15 -2.37
C ALA A 79 4.54 -2.70 -1.98
N PHE A 80 5.35 -3.60 -1.42
CA PHE A 80 6.63 -3.24 -0.81
C PHE A 80 7.74 -2.90 -1.81
N ILE A 81 7.64 -3.35 -3.06
CA ILE A 81 8.78 -3.35 -3.98
C ILE A 81 8.58 -2.28 -5.07
N GLY A 82 9.46 -1.26 -5.07
CA GLY A 82 9.41 -0.13 -6.03
C GLY A 82 9.33 -0.54 -7.51
N LYS A 83 10.16 -1.49 -7.94
CA LYS A 83 10.17 -1.96 -9.33
C LYS A 83 8.86 -2.66 -9.74
N ASP A 84 8.22 -3.37 -8.81
CA ASP A 84 7.00 -4.13 -9.08
C ASP A 84 5.80 -3.15 -9.10
N ARG A 85 5.82 -2.09 -8.27
CA ARG A 85 4.91 -0.93 -8.38
C ARG A 85 5.01 -0.21 -9.72
N ALA A 86 6.21 -0.03 -10.26
CA ALA A 86 6.40 0.60 -11.58
C ALA A 86 5.77 -0.22 -12.72
N VAL A 87 5.81 -1.57 -12.62
CA VAL A 87 5.10 -2.45 -13.56
C VAL A 87 3.59 -2.23 -13.51
N LEU A 88 3.03 -2.12 -12.30
CA LEU A 88 1.61 -1.82 -12.11
C LEU A 88 1.24 -0.46 -12.71
N GLN A 89 2.05 0.58 -12.46
CA GLN A 89 1.82 1.92 -13.00
C GLN A 89 1.86 1.95 -14.53
N GLU A 90 2.79 1.24 -15.15
CA GLU A 90 2.86 1.13 -16.61
C GLU A 90 1.59 0.50 -17.21
N GLN A 91 1.01 -0.51 -16.56
CA GLN A 91 -0.26 -1.09 -17.01
C GLN A 91 -1.45 -0.14 -16.88
N LEU A 92 -1.36 0.85 -15.99
CA LEU A 92 -2.41 1.80 -15.70
C LEU A 92 -2.30 3.11 -16.49
N LYS A 93 -1.25 3.28 -17.31
CA LYS A 93 -0.96 4.53 -18.02
C LYS A 93 -2.10 5.07 -18.89
N ASP A 94 -2.93 4.17 -19.44
CA ASP A 94 -4.07 4.53 -20.29
C ASP A 94 -5.42 4.49 -19.53
N SER A 95 -5.38 4.26 -18.21
CA SER A 95 -6.58 4.20 -17.35
C SER A 95 -6.91 5.57 -16.74
N ARG A 96 -8.02 5.69 -16.01
CA ARG A 96 -8.30 6.90 -15.22
C ARG A 96 -7.40 7.05 -13.98
N LEU A 97 -6.79 5.98 -13.48
CA LEU A 97 -5.99 5.95 -12.24
C LEU A 97 -4.60 6.59 -12.41
N GLN A 98 -4.56 7.86 -12.77
CA GLN A 98 -3.34 8.60 -13.11
C GLN A 98 -2.64 9.23 -11.90
N ASN A 99 -3.34 9.32 -10.76
CA ASN A 99 -2.80 9.90 -9.53
C ASN A 99 -2.46 8.78 -8.55
N TYR A 100 -1.32 8.87 -7.86
CA TYR A 100 -0.95 7.87 -6.87
C TYR A 100 -0.11 8.44 -5.73
N ALA A 101 -0.19 7.78 -4.57
CA ALA A 101 0.63 8.06 -3.40
C ALA A 101 1.22 6.76 -2.85
N CYS A 102 2.55 6.75 -2.71
CA CYS A 102 3.31 5.66 -2.10
C CYS A 102 3.68 6.04 -0.66
N PHE A 103 3.33 5.19 0.29
CA PHE A 103 3.55 5.47 1.72
C PHE A 103 4.78 4.73 2.22
N ASP A 104 5.96 5.15 1.77
CA ASP A 104 7.24 4.49 2.08
C ASP A 104 7.73 4.82 3.50
N TYR A 105 6.91 4.51 4.51
CA TYR A 105 7.14 4.78 5.93
C TYR A 105 7.56 3.51 6.72
N GLY A 106 8.26 3.69 7.84
CA GLY A 106 8.76 2.60 8.68
C GLY A 106 10.11 2.01 8.21
N LYS A 107 10.59 0.95 8.87
CA LYS A 107 11.94 0.39 8.62
C LYS A 107 12.07 -0.35 7.29
N VAL A 108 11.00 -1.02 6.86
CA VAL A 108 10.98 -1.87 5.64
C VAL A 108 9.96 -1.38 4.61
N ASN A 109 9.35 -0.19 4.81
CA ASN A 109 8.15 0.32 4.12
C ASN A 109 6.83 -0.17 4.76
N SER A 110 5.74 0.61 4.61
CA SER A 110 4.38 0.25 5.03
C SER A 110 3.71 -0.72 4.06
N GLY A 111 4.15 -0.72 2.79
CA GLY A 111 3.54 -1.48 1.71
C GLY A 111 2.16 -0.93 1.29
N LEU A 112 1.79 0.28 1.73
CA LEU A 112 0.55 0.92 1.34
C LEU A 112 0.75 1.79 0.10
N LEU A 113 -0.19 1.67 -0.83
CA LEU A 113 -0.26 2.44 -2.07
C LEU A 113 -1.72 2.87 -2.27
N ILE A 114 -1.93 4.13 -2.64
CA ILE A 114 -3.23 4.64 -3.07
C ILE A 114 -3.12 5.04 -4.54
N LEU A 115 -4.06 4.59 -5.37
CA LEU A 115 -4.24 5.01 -6.76
C LEU A 115 -5.58 5.73 -6.87
N SER A 116 -5.66 6.78 -7.66
CA SER A 116 -6.83 7.65 -7.74
C SER A 116 -7.05 8.20 -9.14
N ALA A 117 -8.31 8.21 -9.56
CA ALA A 117 -8.77 8.93 -10.73
C ALA A 117 -8.81 10.45 -10.52
N PHE A 118 -8.85 10.87 -9.26
CA PHE A 118 -8.93 12.26 -8.84
C PHE A 118 -7.55 12.80 -8.43
N PRO A 119 -7.27 14.09 -8.67
CA PRO A 119 -6.06 14.73 -8.17
C PRO A 119 -5.90 14.57 -6.65
N ILE A 120 -4.69 14.24 -6.21
CA ILE A 120 -4.33 14.15 -4.79
C ILE A 120 -3.91 15.55 -4.34
N LEU A 121 -4.63 16.11 -3.37
CA LEU A 121 -4.36 17.40 -2.76
C LEU A 121 -3.33 17.28 -1.63
N GLU A 122 -3.44 16.24 -0.83
CA GLU A 122 -2.65 16.04 0.38
C GLU A 122 -2.49 14.56 0.69
N THR A 123 -1.36 14.21 1.32
CA THR A 123 -1.04 12.86 1.79
C THR A 123 -0.51 12.92 3.22
N GLU A 124 -0.99 12.04 4.09
CA GLU A 124 -0.47 11.89 5.45
C GLU A 124 -0.36 10.40 5.81
N PHE A 125 0.52 10.06 6.75
CA PHE A 125 0.66 8.70 7.26
C PHE A 125 0.66 8.67 8.78
N HIS A 126 -0.20 7.83 9.36
CA HIS A 126 -0.26 7.59 10.79
C HIS A 126 0.25 6.19 11.12
N GLU A 127 1.44 6.09 11.71
CA GLU A 127 2.01 4.80 12.13
C GLU A 127 1.34 4.29 13.41
N PHE A 128 0.95 3.01 13.44
CA PHE A 128 0.42 2.40 14.64
C PHE A 128 1.49 2.27 15.72
N THR A 129 1.13 2.69 16.93
CA THR A 129 2.00 2.59 18.12
C THR A 129 1.99 1.18 18.71
N ASN A 130 0.86 0.48 18.63
CA ASN A 130 0.73 -0.90 19.06
C ASN A 130 1.24 -1.85 17.98
N LYS A 131 2.29 -2.63 18.29
CA LYS A 131 3.04 -3.43 17.31
C LYS A 131 3.16 -4.88 17.77
N GLY A 132 3.36 -5.78 16.81
CA GLY A 132 3.66 -7.19 17.08
C GLY A 132 5.00 -7.44 17.78
N LYS A 133 5.43 -8.70 17.80
CA LYS A 133 6.63 -9.12 18.54
C LYS A 133 7.89 -9.01 17.67
N TRP A 134 8.76 -8.05 17.97
CA TRP A 134 9.98 -7.77 17.18
C TRP A 134 10.91 -8.97 16.98
N TYR A 135 11.00 -9.86 17.98
CA TYR A 135 11.86 -11.04 17.96
C TYR A 135 11.32 -12.19 17.10
N LYS A 136 10.03 -12.16 16.71
CA LYS A 136 9.44 -13.14 15.81
C LYS A 136 9.65 -12.72 14.36
N ILE A 137 10.91 -12.78 13.91
CA ILE A 137 11.34 -12.31 12.58
C ILE A 137 10.59 -12.97 11.41
N TRP A 138 10.06 -14.18 11.60
CA TRP A 138 9.24 -14.89 10.60
C TRP A 138 7.82 -14.33 10.48
N GLN A 139 7.43 -13.44 11.41
CA GLN A 139 6.17 -12.69 11.43
C GLN A 139 6.51 -11.22 11.15
N GLY A 140 6.59 -10.88 9.86
CA GLY A 140 7.22 -9.65 9.36
C GLY A 140 6.53 -8.34 9.76
N ASP A 141 5.35 -8.38 10.38
CA ASP A 141 4.52 -7.21 10.70
C ASP A 141 5.20 -6.18 11.60
N TYR A 142 6.06 -6.60 12.53
CA TYR A 142 6.77 -5.63 13.38
C TYR A 142 7.72 -4.73 12.57
N TRP A 143 8.28 -5.27 11.49
CA TRP A 143 9.29 -4.60 10.68
C TRP A 143 8.67 -3.80 9.53
N ALA A 144 7.50 -4.23 9.05
CA ALA A 144 6.65 -3.43 8.18
C ALA A 144 6.10 -2.22 8.96
N GLY A 145 6.13 -1.03 8.38
CA GLY A 145 5.53 0.17 8.98
C GLY A 145 4.01 0.08 8.96
N LYS A 146 3.39 -0.60 9.92
CA LYS A 146 1.93 -0.74 10.00
C LYS A 146 1.29 0.59 10.39
N GLY A 147 0.24 1.01 9.68
CA GLY A 147 -0.38 2.31 9.89
C GLY A 147 -1.50 2.60 8.90
N ILE A 148 -1.93 3.86 8.88
CA ILE A 148 -2.99 4.39 8.02
C ILE A 148 -2.37 5.37 7.03
N ALA A 149 -2.49 5.04 5.74
CA ALA A 149 -2.21 5.93 4.63
C ALA A 149 -3.45 6.78 4.35
N MET A 150 -3.29 8.10 4.35
CA MET A 150 -4.39 9.05 4.22
C MET A 150 -4.16 9.95 3.01
N THR A 151 -5.21 10.13 2.19
CA THR A 151 -5.18 11.05 1.04
C THR A 151 -6.42 11.93 1.04
N ARG A 152 -6.24 13.21 0.70
CA ARG A 152 -7.33 14.13 0.38
C ARG A 152 -7.38 14.33 -1.13
N LEU A 153 -8.53 14.07 -1.73
CA LEU A 153 -8.73 14.00 -3.18
C LEU A 153 -9.67 15.13 -3.63
N SER A 154 -9.38 15.73 -4.78
CA SER A 154 -10.25 16.75 -5.40
C SER A 154 -11.28 16.09 -6.31
N ILE A 155 -12.55 16.11 -5.91
CA ILE A 155 -13.66 15.53 -6.67
C ILE A 155 -14.58 16.62 -7.23
N LEU A 156 -15.46 16.27 -8.17
CA LEU A 156 -16.47 17.21 -8.65
C LEU A 156 -17.41 17.56 -7.48
N GLY A 157 -17.45 18.84 -7.11
CA GLY A 157 -18.34 19.34 -6.06
C GLY A 157 -17.77 19.29 -4.64
N GLY A 158 -16.49 18.92 -4.45
CA GLY A 158 -15.85 19.00 -3.13
C GLY A 158 -14.55 18.23 -3.00
N GLU A 159 -14.29 17.76 -1.79
CA GLU A 159 -13.12 16.97 -1.43
C GLU A 159 -13.56 15.62 -0.86
N LEU A 160 -12.75 14.59 -1.11
CA LEU A 160 -12.94 13.24 -0.59
C LEU A 160 -11.68 12.82 0.17
N GLU A 161 -11.83 12.43 1.43
CA GLU A 161 -10.76 11.79 2.17
C GLU A 161 -10.85 10.27 2.02
N PHE A 162 -9.73 9.65 1.65
CA PHE A 162 -9.61 8.21 1.49
C PHE A 162 -8.45 7.67 2.32
N TYR A 163 -8.76 6.70 3.18
CA TYR A 163 -7.80 6.08 4.08
C TYR A 163 -7.62 4.61 3.74
N ASN A 164 -6.38 4.18 3.61
CA ASN A 164 -5.97 2.81 3.35
C ASN A 164 -5.13 2.31 4.54
N THR A 165 -5.37 1.10 5.01
CA THR A 165 -4.65 0.54 6.16
C THR A 165 -4.36 -0.94 5.95
N HIS A 166 -3.35 -1.44 6.65
CA HIS A 166 -3.05 -2.85 6.77
C HIS A 166 -2.65 -3.13 8.21
N ALA A 167 -3.58 -3.70 8.98
CA ALA A 167 -3.35 -4.03 10.39
C ALA A 167 -2.41 -5.24 10.57
N GLN A 168 -2.08 -5.55 11.82
CA GLN A 168 -1.31 -6.70 12.25
C GLN A 168 -1.96 -7.99 11.75
N ALA A 169 -1.20 -8.87 11.08
CA ALA A 169 -1.68 -10.17 10.68
C ALA A 169 -1.85 -11.10 11.90
N SER A 170 -2.79 -12.04 11.79
CA SER A 170 -2.83 -13.18 12.70
C SER A 170 -2.01 -14.34 12.14
N TYR A 171 -1.45 -15.11 13.07
CA TYR A 171 -0.59 -16.24 12.78
C TYR A 171 -1.05 -17.52 13.48
N HIS A 172 -2.20 -17.50 14.16
CA HIS A 172 -2.74 -18.67 14.83
C HIS A 172 -3.25 -19.69 13.81
N LYS A 173 -3.17 -20.97 14.15
CA LYS A 173 -3.88 -22.03 13.41
C LYS A 173 -5.30 -22.18 13.93
N GLU A 174 -6.12 -22.91 13.20
CA GLU A 174 -7.45 -23.30 13.68
C GLU A 174 -7.33 -24.04 15.02
N GLY A 175 -8.08 -23.59 16.02
CA GLY A 175 -8.04 -24.13 17.39
C GLY A 175 -7.00 -23.50 18.32
N GLU A 176 -6.17 -22.57 17.85
CA GLU A 176 -5.21 -21.82 18.68
C GLU A 176 -5.74 -20.43 19.06
N SER A 177 -5.31 -19.90 20.22
CA SER A 177 -5.62 -18.53 20.64
C SER A 177 -4.88 -17.49 19.79
N ASP A 178 -5.55 -16.42 19.40
CA ASP A 178 -4.94 -15.32 18.66
C ASP A 178 -4.02 -14.46 19.54
N GLU A 179 -2.72 -14.70 19.44
CA GLU A 179 -1.70 -13.94 20.17
C GLU A 179 -1.69 -12.44 19.85
N TYR A 180 -2.24 -12.04 18.71
CA TYR A 180 -2.24 -10.66 18.23
C TYR A 180 -3.63 -9.99 18.26
N GLY A 181 -4.60 -10.60 18.94
CA GLY A 181 -5.96 -10.06 19.06
C GLY A 181 -5.95 -8.65 19.63
N ASP A 182 -5.32 -8.47 20.79
CA ASP A 182 -5.22 -7.16 21.47
C ASP A 182 -4.44 -6.13 20.65
N VAL A 183 -3.42 -6.58 19.91
CA VAL A 183 -2.64 -5.69 19.02
C VAL A 183 -3.52 -5.16 17.91
N ARG A 184 -4.27 -6.03 17.23
CA ARG A 184 -5.22 -5.64 16.17
C ARG A 184 -6.32 -4.75 16.69
N MET A 185 -6.88 -5.05 17.86
CA MET A 185 -7.92 -4.21 18.46
C MET A 185 -7.43 -2.80 18.77
N GLY A 186 -6.14 -2.62 19.11
CA GLY A 186 -5.54 -1.29 19.29
C GLY A 186 -5.16 -0.57 17.99
N GLN A 187 -5.41 -1.17 16.82
CA GLN A 187 -5.14 -0.63 15.49
C GLN A 187 -6.42 -0.30 14.70
N MET A 188 -7.59 -0.54 15.30
CA MET A 188 -8.92 -0.22 14.75
C MET A 188 -9.56 0.90 15.57
#